data_AF-A0A2T2R5X0-F1
#
_entry.id   AF-A0A2T2R5X0-F1
#
_cell.length_a   1.000
_cell.length_b   1.000
_cell.length_c   1.000
_cell.angle_alpha   90.00
_cell.angle_beta   90.00
_cell.angle_gamma   90.00
#
_symmetry.space_group_name_H-M   'P 1'
#
loop_
_entity.id
_entity.type
_entity.pdbx_description
1 polymer ?
#
loop_
_entity_poly.entity_id
_entity_poly.type
_entity_poly.pdbx_seq_one_letter_code
_entity_poly.pdbx_strand_id
1 'polypeptide(L)'
;MDAVDVWLTIAVVQAAFGLWLVGTALLIWGERRVVAKMQTRVGPNRLGPLGVAQPLADGIKMFFKEDVTPRTADKPVYFLAPAVGALAALLMFAVVPFGGTIEVAGREVALQVWDPEIGLLWVFAMSSLGVYGIVLAGWSSGSKYPLLGGVRSSAQMISYELGMSLSFAAVFVYVGSLRVSDIVAAQQGAFATLGPLTIPAWNIIPMLPAFVIFFVTAVAETQRPPFDLPEGEGELVGGFNTEYTGAKFAMIMLGEFMNVFTFSAVMVTLFFGGPSGPAFGPGWLQAVLPTVWFVFKVAGFLFVFVWLRGTLPRFRYDRLMDLGWRVLLPVGLLWVMASGVIVVIQQTVERALLLRLAAVAVGVAIVLAVIAPTVIAALRRDGDAGGDDAGSPPEGLSEDDAAADTDRARAGR
;
A
#
# COMPACT_ATOMS: atom_id res chain seq x y z
N MET A 1 -9.57 -10.76 35.49
CA MET A 1 -9.82 -11.68 34.35
C MET A 1 -10.25 -13.00 34.96
N ASP A 2 -11.51 -13.36 34.74
CA ASP A 2 -11.99 -14.69 35.12
C ASP A 2 -11.38 -15.73 34.18
N ALA A 3 -11.38 -17.02 34.57
CA ALA A 3 -10.93 -18.10 33.69
C ALA A 3 -11.65 -18.10 32.33
N VAL A 4 -12.93 -17.70 32.31
CA VAL A 4 -13.73 -17.56 31.08
C VAL A 4 -13.19 -16.45 30.17
N ASP A 5 -12.75 -15.31 30.71
CA ASP A 5 -12.18 -14.21 29.90
C ASP A 5 -10.87 -14.64 29.24
N VAL A 6 -10.06 -15.42 29.96
CA VAL A 6 -8.80 -15.96 29.42
C VAL A 6 -9.08 -16.90 28.25
N TRP A 7 -10.04 -17.83 28.40
CA TRP A 7 -10.42 -18.73 27.32
C TRP A 7 -11.03 -18.00 26.11
N LEU A 8 -11.86 -16.98 26.34
CA LEU A 8 -12.40 -16.14 25.26
C LEU A 8 -11.28 -15.39 24.53
N THR A 9 -10.32 -14.82 25.27
CA THR A 9 -9.16 -14.14 24.68
C THR A 9 -8.33 -15.11 23.83
N ILE A 10 -8.06 -16.30 24.35
CA ILE A 10 -7.35 -17.35 23.60
C ILE A 10 -8.12 -17.71 22.32
N ALA A 11 -9.45 -17.85 22.39
CA ALA A 11 -10.27 -18.14 21.22
C ALA A 11 -10.20 -17.03 20.17
N VAL A 12 -10.23 -15.75 20.59
CA VAL A 12 -10.06 -14.59 19.69
C VAL A 12 -8.66 -14.58 19.05
N VAL A 13 -7.61 -14.86 19.83
CA VAL A 13 -6.24 -14.99 19.31
C VAL A 13 -6.15 -16.10 18.26
N GLN A 14 -6.72 -17.27 18.55
CA GLN A 14 -6.73 -18.40 17.60
C GLN A 14 -7.54 -18.08 16.34
N ALA A 15 -8.67 -17.39 16.47
CA ALA A 15 -9.48 -16.96 15.34
C ALA A 15 -8.73 -15.94 14.46
N ALA A 16 -8.10 -14.93 15.07
CA ALA A 16 -7.28 -13.94 14.37
C ALA A 16 -6.09 -14.60 13.65
N PHE A 17 -5.37 -15.48 14.35
CA PHE A 17 -4.25 -16.22 13.79
C PHE A 17 -4.68 -17.15 12.65
N GLY A 18 -5.80 -17.85 12.80
CA GLY A 18 -6.38 -18.70 11.77
C GLY A 18 -6.82 -17.92 10.54
N LEU A 19 -7.51 -16.80 10.73
CA LEU A 19 -7.91 -15.89 9.64
C LEU A 19 -6.67 -15.40 8.87
N TRP A 20 -5.65 -14.98 9.60
CA TRP A 20 -4.42 -14.47 9.04
C TRP A 20 -3.64 -15.53 8.26
N LEU A 21 -3.37 -16.70 8.85
CA LEU A 21 -2.69 -17.82 8.17
C LEU A 21 -3.43 -18.32 6.93
N VAL A 22 -4.75 -18.54 7.04
CA VAL A 22 -5.57 -19.00 5.92
C VAL A 22 -5.62 -17.91 4.85
N GLY A 23 -5.77 -16.65 5.25
CA GLY A 23 -5.74 -15.50 4.35
C GLY A 23 -4.43 -15.42 3.57
N THR A 24 -3.29 -15.58 4.23
CA THR A 24 -1.97 -15.63 3.59
C THR A 24 -1.83 -16.82 2.64
N ALA A 25 -2.28 -18.01 3.03
CA ALA A 25 -2.26 -19.18 2.15
C ALA A 25 -3.13 -18.98 0.89
N LEU A 26 -4.33 -18.40 1.06
CA LEU A 26 -5.22 -18.05 -0.03
C LEU A 26 -4.64 -16.94 -0.92
N LEU A 27 -3.88 -15.98 -0.37
CA LEU A 27 -3.15 -14.99 -1.15
C LEU A 27 -2.09 -15.64 -2.05
N ILE A 28 -1.29 -16.56 -1.52
CA ILE A 28 -0.27 -17.29 -2.31
C ILE A 28 -0.93 -18.05 -3.47
N TRP A 29 -2.04 -18.76 -3.19
CA TRP A 29 -2.79 -19.47 -4.22
C TRP A 29 -3.44 -18.50 -5.23
N GLY A 30 -4.06 -17.43 -4.74
CA GLY A 30 -4.76 -16.42 -5.52
C GLY A 30 -3.81 -15.69 -6.47
N GLU A 31 -2.64 -15.30 -5.99
CA GLU A 31 -1.59 -14.66 -6.80
C GLU A 31 -1.21 -15.53 -8.00
N ARG A 32 -0.95 -16.83 -7.78
CA ARG A 32 -0.63 -17.76 -8.88
C ARG A 32 -1.74 -17.87 -9.92
N ARG A 33 -3.00 -17.84 -9.47
CA ARG A 33 -4.19 -17.95 -10.34
C ARG A 33 -4.45 -16.68 -11.14
N VAL A 34 -4.43 -15.52 -10.48
CA VAL A 34 -4.73 -14.23 -11.10
C VAL A 34 -3.66 -13.87 -12.11
N VAL A 35 -2.38 -14.01 -11.76
CA VAL A 35 -1.26 -13.76 -12.68
C VAL A 35 -1.30 -14.72 -13.87
N ALA A 36 -1.61 -16.01 -13.65
CA ALA A 36 -1.76 -16.97 -14.74
C ALA A 36 -2.87 -16.53 -15.72
N LYS A 37 -4.03 -16.09 -15.23
CA LYS A 37 -5.12 -15.58 -16.06
C LYS A 37 -4.71 -14.33 -16.85
N MET A 38 -4.00 -13.38 -16.24
CA MET A 38 -3.47 -12.20 -16.94
C MET A 38 -2.49 -12.58 -18.06
N GLN A 39 -1.71 -13.63 -17.85
CA GLN A 39 -0.76 -14.19 -18.81
C GLN A 39 -1.39 -15.20 -19.77
N THR A 40 -2.72 -15.28 -19.87
CA THR A 40 -3.46 -16.25 -20.72
C THR A 40 -3.00 -17.71 -20.56
N ARG A 41 -2.55 -18.09 -19.35
CA ARG A 41 -2.19 -19.46 -19.00
C ARG A 41 -3.01 -19.98 -17.83
N VAL A 42 -3.00 -21.29 -17.67
CA VAL A 42 -3.76 -21.96 -16.61
C VAL A 42 -2.92 -22.01 -15.33
N GLY A 43 -3.48 -21.51 -14.23
CA GLY A 43 -2.86 -21.59 -12.90
C GLY A 43 -2.91 -23.00 -12.29
N PRO A 44 -2.51 -23.17 -11.02
CA PRO A 44 -2.52 -24.48 -10.36
C PRO A 44 -3.90 -25.14 -10.40
N ASN A 45 -3.97 -26.39 -10.90
CA ASN A 45 -5.21 -27.15 -11.10
C ASN A 45 -5.17 -28.60 -10.57
N ARG A 46 -4.05 -29.06 -10.00
CA ARG A 46 -3.85 -30.49 -9.68
C ARG A 46 -4.17 -30.86 -8.23
N LEU A 47 -3.65 -30.12 -7.25
CA LEU A 47 -3.78 -30.48 -5.84
C LEU A 47 -5.05 -29.88 -5.21
N GLY A 48 -6.11 -30.68 -5.15
CA GLY A 48 -7.44 -30.27 -4.67
C GLY A 48 -8.26 -29.54 -5.74
N PRO A 49 -9.54 -29.21 -5.46
CA PRO A 49 -10.37 -28.44 -6.36
C PRO A 49 -9.68 -27.09 -6.62
N LEU A 50 -9.52 -26.74 -7.90
CA LEU A 50 -8.87 -25.50 -8.32
C LEU A 50 -7.41 -25.30 -7.82
N GLY A 51 -6.74 -26.35 -7.32
CA GLY A 51 -5.36 -26.26 -6.82
C GLY A 51 -5.20 -25.61 -5.44
N VAL A 52 -6.29 -25.45 -4.66
CA VAL A 52 -6.29 -24.71 -3.39
C VAL A 52 -5.37 -25.32 -2.32
N ALA A 53 -5.11 -26.63 -2.37
CA ALA A 53 -4.23 -27.28 -1.40
C ALA A 53 -2.73 -27.11 -1.71
N GLN A 54 -2.36 -26.45 -2.81
CA GLN A 54 -0.97 -26.24 -3.20
C GLN A 54 -0.11 -25.51 -2.16
N PRO A 55 -0.55 -24.39 -1.53
CA PRO A 55 0.25 -23.70 -0.52
C PRO A 55 0.56 -24.59 0.69
N LEU A 56 -0.35 -25.51 1.05
CA LEU A 56 -0.12 -26.47 2.13
C LEU A 56 1.00 -27.45 1.76
N ALA A 57 0.98 -28.00 0.54
CA ALA A 57 2.06 -28.87 0.06
C ALA A 57 3.41 -28.15 -0.03
N ASP A 58 3.41 -26.88 -0.44
CA ASP A 58 4.62 -26.07 -0.47
C ASP A 58 5.16 -25.83 0.95
N GLY A 59 4.29 -25.57 1.93
CA GLY A 59 4.65 -25.46 3.35
C GLY A 59 5.29 -26.75 3.87
N ILE A 60 4.62 -27.89 3.69
CA ILE A 60 5.13 -29.22 4.08
C ILE A 60 6.50 -29.46 3.44
N LYS A 61 6.63 -29.20 2.13
CA LYS A 61 7.90 -29.34 1.42
C LYS A 61 9.01 -28.51 2.07
N MET A 62 8.75 -27.26 2.42
CA MET A 62 9.78 -26.41 3.00
C MET A 62 10.20 -26.85 4.40
N PHE A 63 9.30 -27.44 5.19
CA PHE A 63 9.63 -28.00 6.51
C PHE A 63 10.54 -29.23 6.43
N PHE A 64 10.33 -30.11 5.44
CA PHE A 64 11.16 -31.31 5.25
C PHE A 64 12.38 -31.10 4.35
N LYS A 65 12.47 -29.95 3.70
CA LYS A 65 13.61 -29.61 2.85
C LYS A 65 14.85 -29.39 3.72
N GLU A 66 15.98 -29.90 3.24
CA GLU A 66 17.28 -29.79 3.91
C GLU A 66 17.60 -28.33 4.29
N ASP A 67 17.99 -28.14 5.55
CA ASP A 67 18.43 -26.86 6.09
C ASP A 67 19.97 -26.76 6.06
N VAL A 68 20.47 -26.06 5.05
CA VAL A 68 21.89 -25.75 4.87
C VAL A 68 22.21 -24.41 5.54
N THR A 69 23.25 -24.41 6.38
CA THR A 69 23.77 -23.20 7.02
C THR A 69 25.20 -22.95 6.53
N PRO A 70 25.49 -21.79 5.90
CA PRO A 70 26.83 -21.46 5.44
C PRO A 70 27.87 -21.47 6.58
N ARG A 71 29.11 -21.85 6.27
CA ARG A 71 30.19 -21.87 7.28
C ARG A 71 30.63 -20.49 7.73
N THR A 72 30.49 -19.49 6.86
CA THR A 72 30.86 -18.09 7.10
C THR A 72 29.75 -17.29 7.78
N ALA A 73 28.56 -17.89 7.95
CA ALA A 73 27.41 -17.23 8.55
C ALA A 73 27.55 -17.05 10.06
N ASP A 74 27.06 -15.92 10.57
CA ASP A 74 26.87 -15.70 11.99
C ASP A 74 25.66 -16.53 12.46
N LYS A 75 25.91 -17.68 13.09
CA LYS A 75 24.85 -18.65 13.39
C LYS A 75 23.71 -18.06 14.25
N PRO A 76 23.96 -17.41 15.40
CA PRO A 76 22.87 -16.89 16.22
C PRO A 76 21.96 -15.94 15.45
N VAL A 77 22.53 -14.96 14.73
CA VAL A 77 21.74 -13.98 13.98
C VAL A 77 21.07 -14.63 12.77
N TYR A 78 21.73 -15.57 12.11
CA TYR A 78 21.18 -16.30 10.96
C TYR A 78 19.93 -17.12 11.31
N PHE A 79 19.85 -17.70 12.51
CA PHE A 79 18.64 -18.40 12.96
C PHE A 79 17.55 -17.44 13.45
N LEU A 80 17.91 -16.34 14.09
CA LEU A 80 16.96 -15.39 14.68
C LEU A 80 16.34 -14.43 13.65
N ALA A 81 17.08 -14.02 12.62
CA ALA A 81 16.64 -12.99 11.68
C ALA A 81 15.30 -13.32 10.97
N PRO A 82 15.09 -14.54 10.43
CA PRO A 82 13.78 -14.93 9.89
C PRO A 82 12.64 -14.87 10.91
N ALA A 83 12.91 -15.26 12.17
CA ALA A 83 11.92 -15.29 13.22
C ALA A 83 11.49 -13.87 13.63
N VAL A 84 12.43 -12.92 13.68
CA VAL A 84 12.14 -11.51 13.99
C VAL A 84 11.18 -10.91 12.96
N GLY A 85 11.44 -11.10 11.66
CA GLY A 85 10.57 -10.59 10.60
C GLY A 85 9.16 -11.20 10.63
N ALA A 86 9.07 -12.52 10.78
CA ALA A 86 7.78 -13.21 10.85
C ALA A 86 6.99 -12.84 12.12
N LEU A 87 7.67 -12.72 13.27
CA LEU A 87 7.04 -12.33 14.53
C LEU A 87 6.54 -10.88 14.48
N ALA A 88 7.31 -9.96 13.90
CA ALA A 88 6.90 -8.59 13.70
C ALA A 88 5.61 -8.50 12.88
N ALA A 89 5.53 -9.23 11.76
CA ALA A 89 4.34 -9.30 10.92
C ALA A 89 3.11 -9.83 11.68
N LEU A 90 3.30 -10.86 12.53
CA LEU A 90 2.25 -11.44 13.37
C LEU A 90 1.74 -10.44 14.40
N LEU A 91 2.67 -9.85 15.15
CA LEU A 91 2.35 -8.91 16.22
C LEU A 91 1.67 -7.65 15.69
N MET A 92 2.05 -7.18 14.51
CA MET A 92 1.40 -6.05 13.85
C MET A 92 -0.11 -6.27 13.63
N PHE A 93 -0.54 -7.50 13.33
CA PHE A 93 -1.96 -7.82 13.10
C PHE A 93 -2.80 -7.79 14.39
N ALA A 94 -2.19 -7.88 15.58
CA ALA A 94 -2.91 -7.98 16.85
C ALA A 94 -3.85 -6.78 17.13
N VAL A 95 -3.51 -5.60 16.62
CA VAL A 95 -4.30 -4.37 16.81
C VAL A 95 -5.40 -4.17 15.77
N VAL A 96 -5.49 -5.06 14.77
CA VAL A 96 -6.45 -4.91 13.68
C VAL A 96 -7.78 -5.57 14.06
N PRO A 97 -8.91 -4.82 14.06
CA PRO A 97 -10.23 -5.40 14.28
C PRO A 97 -10.69 -6.13 13.03
N PHE A 98 -10.98 -7.42 13.16
CA PHE A 98 -11.42 -8.28 12.05
C PHE A 98 -12.93 -8.59 12.10
N GLY A 99 -13.66 -7.99 13.04
CA GLY A 99 -15.11 -8.11 13.16
C GLY A 99 -15.70 -7.11 14.15
N GLY A 100 -17.00 -7.22 14.39
CA GLY A 100 -17.70 -6.41 15.40
C GLY A 100 -17.59 -6.97 16.81
N THR A 101 -18.42 -6.48 17.71
CA THR A 101 -18.65 -7.07 19.03
C THR A 101 -19.67 -8.21 18.91
N ILE A 102 -19.35 -9.35 19.53
CA ILE A 102 -20.25 -10.51 19.60
C ILE A 102 -20.55 -10.79 21.07
N GLU A 103 -21.82 -11.02 21.38
CA GLU A 103 -22.22 -11.48 22.70
C GLU A 103 -22.01 -13.00 22.81
N VAL A 104 -21.10 -13.43 23.67
CA VAL A 104 -20.83 -14.85 23.96
C VAL A 104 -21.04 -15.08 25.45
N ALA A 105 -22.01 -15.93 25.78
CA ALA A 105 -22.36 -16.28 27.18
C ALA A 105 -22.67 -15.05 28.07
N GLY A 106 -23.37 -14.05 27.53
CA GLY A 106 -23.73 -12.81 28.24
C GLY A 106 -22.59 -11.80 28.39
N ARG A 107 -21.47 -11.99 27.67
CA ARG A 107 -20.31 -11.09 27.65
C ARG A 107 -20.10 -10.55 26.24
N GLU A 108 -19.87 -9.24 26.12
CA GLU A 108 -19.50 -8.62 24.86
C GLU A 108 -18.01 -8.85 24.58
N VAL A 109 -17.70 -9.53 23.49
CA VAL A 109 -16.33 -9.81 23.04
C VAL A 109 -16.11 -9.10 21.72
N ALA A 110 -15.17 -8.14 21.70
CA ALA A 110 -14.72 -7.52 20.46
C ALA A 110 -13.85 -8.50 19.67
N LEU A 111 -14.10 -8.63 18.36
CA LEU A 111 -13.25 -9.40 17.44
C LEU A 111 -11.97 -8.63 17.07
N GLN A 112 -11.15 -8.39 18.08
CA GLN A 112 -9.84 -7.74 18.03
C GLN A 112 -8.98 -8.35 19.13
N VAL A 113 -7.73 -8.69 18.82
CA VAL A 113 -6.85 -9.36 19.81
C VAL A 113 -6.45 -8.40 20.92
N TRP A 114 -6.07 -7.17 20.55
CA TRP A 114 -5.61 -6.16 21.49
C TRP A 114 -5.94 -4.75 21.02
N ASP A 115 -6.45 -3.90 21.91
CA ASP A 115 -6.80 -2.51 21.62
C ASP A 115 -6.17 -1.53 22.62
N PRO A 116 -4.85 -1.25 22.50
CA PRO A 116 -4.18 -0.29 23.36
C PRO A 116 -4.45 1.16 22.94
N GLU A 117 -4.26 2.09 23.87
CA GLU A 117 -4.35 3.54 23.62
C GLU A 117 -3.45 4.01 22.47
N ILE A 118 -2.32 3.34 22.27
CA ILE A 118 -1.31 3.64 21.26
C ILE A 118 -1.31 2.63 20.09
N GLY A 119 -2.49 2.15 19.70
CA GLY A 119 -2.66 1.09 18.69
C GLY A 119 -1.94 1.32 17.37
N LEU A 120 -1.98 2.52 16.79
CA LEU A 120 -1.20 2.79 15.56
C LEU A 120 0.31 2.86 15.78
N LEU A 121 0.77 3.32 16.96
CA LEU A 121 2.21 3.34 17.26
C LEU A 121 2.78 1.94 17.36
N TRP A 122 1.95 0.96 17.76
CA TRP A 122 2.31 -0.45 17.69
C TRP A 122 2.55 -0.93 16.25
N VAL A 123 1.72 -0.50 15.29
CA VAL A 123 1.92 -0.82 13.87
C VAL A 123 3.27 -0.33 13.38
N PHE A 124 3.67 0.91 13.74
CA PHE A 124 5.02 1.41 13.42
C PHE A 124 6.11 0.57 14.06
N ALA A 125 6.04 0.36 15.37
CA ALA A 125 7.08 -0.34 16.11
C ALA A 125 7.33 -1.74 15.52
N MET A 126 6.26 -2.45 15.16
CA MET A 126 6.37 -3.76 14.53
C MET A 126 6.84 -3.66 13.07
N SER A 127 6.43 -2.65 12.30
CA SER A 127 6.94 -2.43 10.94
C SER A 127 8.46 -2.23 10.95
N SER A 128 8.96 -1.32 11.80
CA SER A 128 10.39 -1.05 11.96
C SER A 128 11.15 -2.32 12.36
N LEU A 129 10.58 -3.13 13.26
CA LEU A 129 11.19 -4.39 13.68
C LEU A 129 11.27 -5.40 12.53
N GLY A 130 10.31 -5.39 11.61
CA GLY A 130 10.33 -6.19 10.37
C GLY A 130 11.53 -5.86 9.48
N VAL A 131 11.84 -4.56 9.32
CA VAL A 131 13.02 -4.08 8.57
C VAL A 131 14.31 -4.63 9.16
N TYR A 132 14.44 -4.65 10.49
CA TYR A 132 15.62 -5.24 11.16
C TYR A 132 15.80 -6.72 10.83
N GLY A 133 14.72 -7.49 10.72
CA GLY A 133 14.79 -8.89 10.30
C GLY A 133 15.51 -9.07 8.96
N ILE A 134 15.27 -8.16 8.02
CA ILE A 134 15.86 -8.19 6.68
C ILE A 134 17.32 -7.75 6.66
N VAL A 135 17.67 -6.68 7.39
CA VAL A 135 19.07 -6.25 7.56
C VAL A 135 19.91 -7.38 8.15
N LEU A 136 19.41 -7.97 9.25
CA LEU A 136 20.09 -9.03 9.98
C LEU A 136 20.21 -10.29 9.14
N ALA A 137 19.19 -10.60 8.32
CA ALA A 137 19.25 -11.72 7.40
C ALA A 137 20.36 -11.55 6.34
N GLY A 138 20.47 -10.35 5.75
CA GLY A 138 21.52 -10.02 4.79
C GLY A 138 22.93 -10.05 5.41
N TRP A 139 23.11 -9.48 6.61
CA TRP A 139 24.39 -9.45 7.31
C TRP A 139 24.86 -10.84 7.78
N SER A 140 23.96 -11.61 8.41
CA SER A 140 24.30 -12.91 8.99
C SER A 140 24.62 -13.99 7.96
N SER A 141 24.24 -13.79 6.70
CA SER A 141 24.49 -14.70 5.59
C SER A 141 25.99 -14.98 5.34
N GLY A 142 26.88 -14.09 5.78
CA GLY A 142 28.33 -14.27 5.61
C GLY A 142 28.83 -14.10 4.17
N SER A 143 28.04 -13.47 3.29
CA SER A 143 28.37 -13.18 1.89
C SER A 143 28.10 -11.70 1.55
N LYS A 144 28.93 -11.13 0.66
CA LYS A 144 28.81 -9.72 0.26
C LYS A 144 27.58 -9.43 -0.59
N TYR A 145 27.11 -10.40 -1.37
CA TYR A 145 25.95 -10.21 -2.27
C TYR A 145 24.64 -10.07 -1.48
N PRO A 146 24.29 -10.96 -0.54
CA PRO A 146 23.10 -10.79 0.29
C PRO A 146 23.18 -9.57 1.21
N LEU A 147 24.38 -9.20 1.66
CA LEU A 147 24.58 -7.97 2.42
C LEU A 147 24.20 -6.73 1.61
N LEU A 148 24.64 -6.62 0.35
CA LEU A 148 24.26 -5.51 -0.52
C LEU A 148 22.74 -5.48 -0.78
N GLY A 149 22.12 -6.65 -0.95
CA GLY A 149 20.67 -6.78 -1.09
C GLY A 149 19.92 -6.30 0.17
N GLY A 150 20.37 -6.75 1.35
CA GLY A 150 19.81 -6.35 2.64
C GLY A 150 19.94 -4.85 2.90
N VAL A 151 21.11 -4.25 2.66
CA VAL A 151 21.33 -2.80 2.86
C VAL A 151 20.43 -1.97 1.95
N ARG A 152 20.29 -2.35 0.67
CA ARG A 152 19.40 -1.65 -0.28
C ARG A 152 17.93 -1.79 0.10
N SER A 153 17.50 -3.00 0.46
CA SER A 153 16.13 -3.26 0.94
C SER A 153 15.80 -2.39 2.16
N SER A 154 16.74 -2.30 3.09
CA SER A 154 16.55 -1.55 4.34
C SER A 154 16.51 -0.05 4.12
N ALA A 155 17.38 0.47 3.25
CA ALA A 155 17.35 1.89 2.87
C ALA A 155 16.01 2.28 2.20
N GLN A 156 15.46 1.38 1.36
CA GLN A 156 14.13 1.55 0.79
C GLN A 156 13.05 1.55 1.86
N MET A 157 12.95 0.48 2.65
CA MET A 157 11.89 0.34 3.67
C MET A 157 11.87 1.51 4.63
N ILE A 158 13.02 1.89 5.21
CA ILE A 158 13.11 3.03 6.14
C ILE A 158 12.63 4.34 5.49
N SER A 159 12.97 4.56 4.22
CA SER A 159 12.55 5.77 3.50
C SER A 159 11.02 5.82 3.30
N TYR A 160 10.41 4.68 3.00
CA TYR A 160 8.97 4.58 2.76
C TYR A 160 8.14 4.45 4.05
N GLU A 161 8.74 3.93 5.11
CA GLU A 161 8.18 3.93 6.46
C GLU A 161 7.94 5.36 6.94
N LEU A 162 8.88 6.29 6.70
CA LEU A 162 8.67 7.70 7.03
C LEU A 162 7.46 8.31 6.29
N GLY A 163 7.28 7.98 5.01
CA GLY A 163 6.11 8.42 4.24
C GLY A 163 4.81 7.82 4.75
N MET A 164 4.82 6.53 5.11
CA MET A 164 3.72 5.85 5.77
C MET A 164 3.36 6.56 7.09
N SER A 165 4.39 7.00 7.82
CA SER A 165 4.22 7.69 9.10
C SER A 165 3.47 9.00 8.98
N LEU A 166 3.77 9.79 7.95
CA LEU A 166 3.05 11.02 7.67
C LEU A 166 1.59 10.76 7.28
N SER A 167 1.30 9.66 6.59
CA SER A 167 -0.08 9.30 6.30
C SER A 167 -0.87 8.93 7.55
N PHE A 168 -0.32 8.10 8.43
CA PHE A 168 -0.97 7.81 9.72
C PHE A 168 -1.12 9.09 10.53
N ALA A 169 -0.15 10.01 10.37
CA ALA A 169 -0.20 11.27 11.08
C ALA A 169 -1.44 12.10 10.76
N ALA A 170 -1.74 12.24 9.46
CA ALA A 170 -2.93 12.94 9.01
C ALA A 170 -4.23 12.30 9.51
N VAL A 171 -4.28 10.95 9.59
CA VAL A 171 -5.46 10.23 10.09
C VAL A 171 -5.67 10.48 11.59
N PHE A 172 -4.63 10.45 12.42
CA PHE A 172 -4.79 10.71 13.86
C PHE A 172 -5.22 12.15 14.12
N VAL A 173 -4.67 13.12 13.37
CA VAL A 173 -5.04 14.54 13.56
C VAL A 173 -6.52 14.71 13.27
N TYR A 174 -6.99 14.05 12.21
CA TYR A 174 -8.39 14.13 11.79
C TYR A 174 -9.36 13.47 12.79
N VAL A 175 -9.03 12.27 13.29
CA VAL A 175 -9.90 11.52 14.19
C VAL A 175 -9.79 11.98 15.65
N GLY A 176 -8.60 12.38 16.09
CA GLY A 176 -8.31 12.75 17.48
C GLY A 176 -8.03 11.59 18.44
N SER A 177 -7.81 10.37 17.93
CA SER A 177 -7.44 9.19 18.74
C SER A 177 -6.36 8.34 18.05
N LEU A 178 -5.53 7.67 18.85
CA LEU A 178 -4.53 6.69 18.41
C LEU A 178 -5.01 5.23 18.56
N ARG A 179 -6.18 5.02 19.20
CA ARG A 179 -6.83 3.72 19.32
C ARG A 179 -7.45 3.33 17.99
N VAL A 180 -7.26 2.07 17.59
CA VAL A 180 -7.74 1.57 16.30
C VAL A 180 -9.27 1.42 16.31
N SER A 181 -9.84 0.99 17.44
CA SER A 181 -11.29 0.89 17.64
C SER A 181 -12.00 2.24 17.49
N ASP A 182 -11.46 3.31 18.09
CA ASP A 182 -12.01 4.67 17.97
C ASP A 182 -11.98 5.18 16.53
N ILE A 183 -10.91 4.85 15.78
CA ILE A 183 -10.80 5.22 14.36
C ILE A 183 -11.85 4.50 13.52
N VAL A 184 -12.14 3.23 13.81
CA VAL A 184 -13.23 2.51 13.13
C VAL A 184 -14.59 3.09 13.53
N ALA A 185 -14.79 3.38 14.81
CA ALA A 185 -16.04 3.96 15.31
C ALA A 185 -16.32 5.35 14.69
N ALA A 186 -15.30 6.19 14.53
CA ALA A 186 -15.42 7.50 13.88
C ALA A 186 -15.91 7.40 12.42
N GLN A 187 -15.71 6.25 11.77
CA GLN A 187 -16.10 6.01 10.38
C GLN A 187 -17.52 5.43 10.21
N GLN A 188 -18.23 5.10 11.30
CA GLN A 188 -19.56 4.47 11.27
C GLN A 188 -20.72 5.44 10.94
N GLY A 189 -20.43 6.72 10.69
CA GLY A 189 -21.42 7.74 10.33
C GLY A 189 -21.75 7.84 8.84
N ALA A 190 -22.67 8.75 8.50
CA ALA A 190 -22.93 9.19 7.14
C ALA A 190 -22.13 10.47 6.83
N PHE A 191 -21.32 10.45 5.78
CA PHE A 191 -20.61 11.64 5.31
C PHE A 191 -21.57 12.64 4.66
N ALA A 192 -22.42 12.14 3.76
CA ALA A 192 -23.43 12.92 3.05
C ALA A 192 -24.58 12.01 2.64
N THR A 193 -25.81 12.51 2.80
CA THR A 193 -27.03 11.86 2.30
C THR A 193 -27.43 12.58 1.01
N LEU A 194 -27.11 11.99 -0.14
CA LEU A 194 -27.52 12.48 -1.46
C LEU A 194 -28.78 11.70 -1.88
N GLY A 195 -29.94 12.19 -1.45
CA GLY A 195 -31.22 11.51 -1.72
C GLY A 195 -31.26 10.11 -1.08
N PRO A 196 -31.52 9.02 -1.83
CA PRO A 196 -31.57 7.66 -1.27
C PRO A 196 -30.17 7.06 -1.00
N LEU A 197 -29.08 7.73 -1.39
CA LEU A 197 -27.71 7.23 -1.22
C LEU A 197 -27.04 7.86 0.00
N THR A 198 -26.85 7.06 1.05
CA THR A 198 -26.06 7.43 2.22
C THR A 198 -24.61 7.05 1.98
N ILE A 199 -23.74 8.04 1.77
CA ILE A 199 -22.31 7.82 1.64
C ILE A 199 -21.73 7.62 3.04
N PRO A 200 -21.06 6.48 3.33
CA PRO A 200 -20.40 6.27 4.61
C PRO A 200 -19.32 7.32 4.88
N ALA A 201 -19.12 7.71 6.14
CA ALA A 201 -18.05 8.59 6.62
C ALA A 201 -16.67 7.90 6.61
N TRP A 202 -16.33 7.26 5.49
CA TRP A 202 -15.04 6.64 5.30
C TRP A 202 -13.96 7.71 5.19
N ASN A 203 -12.86 7.50 5.91
CA ASN A 203 -11.74 8.43 5.94
C ASN A 203 -11.08 8.63 4.58
N ILE A 204 -11.27 7.72 3.61
CA ILE A 204 -10.78 7.92 2.23
C ILE A 204 -11.28 9.22 1.59
N ILE A 205 -12.50 9.67 1.91
CA ILE A 205 -13.08 10.87 1.29
C ILE A 205 -12.35 12.13 1.76
N PRO A 206 -12.29 12.44 3.08
CA PRO A 206 -11.58 13.61 3.56
C PRO A 206 -10.07 13.47 3.45
N MET A 207 -9.50 12.24 3.47
CA MET A 207 -8.05 12.00 3.58
C MET A 207 -7.47 11.26 2.37
N LEU A 208 -7.99 11.52 1.16
CA LEU A 208 -7.53 10.87 -0.07
C LEU A 208 -6.01 10.99 -0.29
N PRO A 209 -5.34 12.15 -0.10
CA PRO A 209 -3.89 12.24 -0.25
C PRO A 209 -3.12 11.35 0.74
N ALA A 210 -3.58 11.27 1.99
CA ALA A 210 -3.00 10.34 2.97
C ALA A 210 -3.17 8.90 2.50
N PHE A 211 -4.37 8.51 2.07
CA PHE A 211 -4.61 7.17 1.52
C PHE A 211 -3.67 6.82 0.36
N VAL A 212 -3.48 7.73 -0.60
CA VAL A 212 -2.57 7.49 -1.73
C VAL A 212 -1.12 7.32 -1.26
N ILE A 213 -0.66 8.17 -0.32
CA ILE A 213 0.68 8.03 0.25
C ILE A 213 0.82 6.69 0.95
N PHE A 214 -0.13 6.33 1.81
CA PHE A 214 -0.13 5.05 2.52
C PHE A 214 -0.14 3.86 1.57
N PHE A 215 -0.94 3.91 0.51
CA PHE A 215 -1.03 2.84 -0.47
C PHE A 215 0.32 2.65 -1.19
N VAL A 216 0.93 3.74 -1.67
CA VAL A 216 2.23 3.67 -2.37
C VAL A 216 3.33 3.18 -1.41
N THR A 217 3.34 3.64 -0.16
CA THR A 217 4.34 3.20 0.83
C THR A 217 4.13 1.76 1.28
N ALA A 218 2.88 1.29 1.42
CA ALA A 218 2.58 -0.11 1.70
C ALA A 218 3.02 -1.04 0.55
N VAL A 219 2.89 -0.61 -0.71
CA VAL A 219 3.45 -1.36 -1.85
C VAL A 219 4.98 -1.43 -1.78
N ALA A 220 5.64 -0.34 -1.37
CA ALA A 220 7.10 -0.33 -1.23
C ALA A 220 7.59 -1.19 -0.05
N GLU A 221 6.84 -1.21 1.05
CA GLU A 221 7.17 -1.95 2.27
C GLU A 221 6.98 -3.47 2.11
N THR A 222 6.01 -3.88 1.29
CA THR A 222 5.74 -5.29 1.01
C THR A 222 6.71 -5.92 0.01
N GLN A 223 7.65 -5.14 -0.55
CA GLN A 223 8.73 -5.59 -1.45
C GLN A 223 8.25 -6.36 -2.69
N ARG A 224 7.03 -6.06 -3.15
CA ARG A 224 6.43 -6.73 -4.33
C ARG A 224 6.70 -5.93 -5.59
N PRO A 225 6.71 -6.58 -6.77
CA PRO A 225 6.72 -5.86 -8.03
C PRO A 225 5.54 -4.87 -8.05
N PRO A 226 5.79 -3.59 -8.34
CA PRO A 226 6.93 -3.06 -9.09
C PRO A 226 8.12 -2.54 -8.26
N PHE A 227 8.11 -2.70 -6.93
CA PHE A 227 9.12 -2.22 -5.98
C PHE A 227 9.94 -3.35 -5.33
N ASP A 228 10.12 -4.47 -6.04
CA ASP A 228 10.85 -5.68 -5.64
C ASP A 228 12.38 -5.60 -5.88
N LEU A 229 12.97 -4.44 -5.62
CA LEU A 229 14.39 -4.17 -5.90
C LEU A 229 15.39 -5.15 -5.24
N PRO A 230 15.15 -5.65 -4.01
CA PRO A 230 16.06 -6.60 -3.38
C PRO A 230 16.01 -8.00 -4.00
N GLU A 231 14.84 -8.43 -4.49
CA GLU A 231 14.62 -9.79 -5.01
C GLU A 231 14.76 -9.90 -6.53
N GLY A 232 14.84 -8.76 -7.23
CA GLY A 232 14.87 -8.70 -8.69
C GLY A 232 15.93 -9.61 -9.30
N GLU A 233 15.49 -10.61 -10.05
CA GLU A 233 16.36 -11.56 -10.79
C GLU A 233 17.33 -10.86 -11.76
N GLY A 234 16.99 -9.65 -12.23
CA GLY A 234 17.84 -8.84 -13.11
C GLY A 234 18.89 -7.98 -12.37
N GLU A 235 18.88 -7.96 -11.03
CA GLU A 235 19.85 -7.20 -10.23
C GLU A 235 20.63 -8.12 -9.26
N LEU A 236 20.26 -8.17 -7.98
CA LEU A 236 21.02 -8.86 -6.92
C LEU A 236 20.54 -10.30 -6.65
N VAL A 237 19.77 -10.90 -7.57
CA VAL A 237 19.39 -12.34 -7.61
C VAL A 237 19.02 -12.90 -6.23
N GLY A 238 17.92 -12.40 -5.66
CA GLY A 238 17.35 -12.88 -4.38
C GLY A 238 17.81 -12.12 -3.13
N GLY A 239 18.78 -11.22 -3.23
CA GLY A 239 19.11 -10.29 -2.14
C GLY A 239 19.41 -11.01 -0.82
N PHE A 240 18.65 -10.72 0.23
CA PHE A 240 18.90 -11.25 1.57
C PHE A 240 18.46 -12.71 1.78
N ASN A 241 17.68 -13.29 0.86
CA ASN A 241 17.13 -14.65 1.01
C ASN A 241 18.00 -15.74 0.36
N THR A 242 19.04 -15.38 -0.40
CA THR A 242 19.84 -16.29 -1.25
C THR A 242 20.49 -17.46 -0.49
N GLU A 243 20.98 -17.22 0.73
CA GLU A 243 21.66 -18.26 1.53
C GLU A 243 20.69 -19.13 2.34
N TYR A 244 19.42 -18.72 2.45
CA TYR A 244 18.43 -19.39 3.29
C TYR A 244 17.78 -20.59 2.57
N THR A 245 17.64 -21.69 3.30
CA THR A 245 17.02 -22.93 2.78
C THR A 245 15.97 -23.46 3.75
N GLY A 246 15.18 -24.43 3.28
CA GLY A 246 14.15 -25.13 4.05
C GLY A 246 13.20 -24.21 4.83
N ALA A 247 13.07 -24.47 6.12
CA ALA A 247 12.14 -23.78 7.02
C ALA A 247 12.49 -22.29 7.21
N LYS A 248 13.78 -21.91 7.21
CA LYS A 248 14.18 -20.51 7.42
C LYS A 248 13.79 -19.63 6.24
N PHE A 249 14.00 -20.12 5.02
CA PHE A 249 13.49 -19.46 3.81
C PHE A 249 11.97 -19.32 3.84
N ALA A 250 11.26 -20.38 4.26
CA ALA A 250 9.81 -20.33 4.38
C ALA A 250 9.34 -19.28 5.39
N MET A 251 10.03 -19.10 6.53
CA MET A 251 9.70 -18.06 7.51
C MET A 251 9.87 -16.64 6.94
N ILE A 252 10.95 -16.39 6.19
CA ILE A 252 11.16 -15.11 5.50
C ILE A 252 10.00 -14.82 4.53
N MET A 253 9.74 -15.76 3.60
CA MET A 253 8.68 -15.58 2.61
C MET A 253 7.30 -15.47 3.25
N LEU A 254 7.05 -16.27 4.28
CA LEU A 254 5.80 -16.23 5.02
C LEU A 254 5.60 -14.85 5.64
N GLY A 255 6.63 -14.27 6.28
CA GLY A 255 6.59 -12.92 6.84
C GLY A 255 6.28 -11.84 5.81
N GLU A 256 6.84 -11.92 4.59
CA GLU A 256 6.51 -10.96 3.53
C GLU A 256 5.07 -11.08 3.05
N PHE A 257 4.59 -12.31 2.79
CA PHE A 257 3.20 -12.54 2.39
C PHE A 257 2.22 -12.15 3.50
N MET A 258 2.61 -12.34 4.76
CA MET A 258 1.89 -11.87 5.92
C MET A 258 1.81 -10.35 5.98
N ASN A 259 2.91 -9.64 5.72
CA ASN A 259 2.92 -8.18 5.67
C ASN A 259 1.96 -7.66 4.60
N VAL A 260 1.87 -8.29 3.42
CA VAL A 260 0.87 -7.90 2.39
C VAL A 260 -0.55 -7.98 2.93
N PHE A 261 -0.87 -9.05 3.67
CA PHE A 261 -2.18 -9.18 4.32
C PHE A 261 -2.38 -8.13 5.40
N THR A 262 -1.41 -7.96 6.30
CA THR A 262 -1.51 -7.03 7.43
C THR A 262 -1.62 -5.57 6.96
N PHE A 263 -0.82 -5.13 5.98
CA PHE A 263 -0.95 -3.78 5.43
C PHE A 263 -2.27 -3.56 4.71
N SER A 264 -2.79 -4.57 3.99
CA SER A 264 -4.13 -4.50 3.39
C SER A 264 -5.21 -4.36 4.48
N ALA A 265 -5.06 -5.07 5.59
CA ALA A 265 -5.96 -5.02 6.74
C ALA A 265 -5.91 -3.67 7.47
N VAL A 266 -4.71 -3.12 7.69
CA VAL A 266 -4.50 -1.77 8.23
C VAL A 266 -5.12 -0.72 7.30
N MET A 267 -4.94 -0.84 5.98
CA MET A 267 -5.54 0.07 5.00
C MET A 267 -7.07 0.12 5.10
N VAL A 268 -7.71 -1.05 5.16
CA VAL A 268 -9.16 -1.17 5.30
C VAL A 268 -9.64 -0.54 6.61
N THR A 269 -8.89 -0.76 7.68
CA THR A 269 -9.21 -0.26 9.02
C THR A 269 -9.12 1.26 9.10
N LEU A 270 -8.06 1.85 8.55
CA LEU A 270 -7.83 3.30 8.64
C LEU A 270 -8.68 4.11 7.69
N PHE A 271 -8.96 3.60 6.47
CA PHE A 271 -9.57 4.40 5.40
C PHE A 271 -10.97 3.95 4.96
N PHE A 272 -11.35 2.68 5.13
CA PHE A 272 -12.57 2.08 4.56
C PHE A 272 -13.57 1.57 5.62
N GLY A 273 -13.49 2.08 6.84
CA GLY A 273 -14.43 1.78 7.93
C GLY A 273 -14.21 0.41 8.58
N GLY A 274 -13.05 -0.23 8.38
CA GLY A 274 -12.71 -1.51 9.00
C GLY A 274 -13.78 -2.59 8.75
N PRO A 275 -14.20 -3.35 9.78
CA PRO A 275 -15.23 -4.37 9.68
C PRO A 275 -16.65 -3.81 9.52
N SER A 276 -16.84 -2.49 9.62
CA SER A 276 -18.18 -1.88 9.53
C SER A 276 -18.74 -2.03 8.11
N GLY A 277 -19.99 -2.47 8.02
CA GLY A 277 -20.73 -2.59 6.77
C GLY A 277 -22.23 -2.70 7.03
N PRO A 278 -23.07 -2.62 5.99
CA PRO A 278 -24.51 -2.75 6.14
C PRO A 278 -24.86 -4.09 6.80
N ALA A 279 -25.58 -4.02 7.92
CA ALA A 279 -26.11 -5.18 8.62
C ALA A 279 -27.53 -5.46 8.13
N PHE A 280 -27.83 -6.72 7.82
CA PHE A 280 -29.16 -7.16 7.40
C PHE A 280 -29.41 -8.60 7.84
N GLY A 281 -30.69 -8.97 7.93
CA GLY A 281 -31.11 -10.34 8.28
C GLY A 281 -31.11 -10.64 9.79
N PRO A 282 -31.17 -11.93 10.17
CA PRO A 282 -31.31 -12.38 11.57
C PRO A 282 -30.06 -12.10 12.40
N GLY A 283 -30.19 -12.05 13.73
CA GLY A 283 -29.11 -11.63 14.64
C GLY A 283 -27.78 -12.40 14.50
N TRP A 284 -27.82 -13.71 14.23
CA TRP A 284 -26.61 -14.50 13.97
C TRP A 284 -25.87 -14.05 12.69
N LEU A 285 -26.60 -13.59 11.67
CA LEU A 285 -26.01 -13.08 10.43
C LEU A 285 -25.40 -11.70 10.68
N GLN A 286 -26.04 -10.85 11.49
CA GLN A 286 -25.51 -9.56 11.88
C GLN A 286 -24.19 -9.67 12.67
N ALA A 287 -24.00 -10.74 13.45
CA ALA A 287 -22.73 -10.99 14.14
C ALA A 287 -21.58 -11.36 13.19
N VAL A 288 -21.88 -12.08 12.10
CA VAL A 288 -20.87 -12.58 11.14
C VAL A 288 -20.59 -11.58 10.01
N LEU A 289 -21.58 -10.78 9.62
CA LEU A 289 -21.49 -9.82 8.51
C LEU A 289 -20.29 -8.86 8.62
N PRO A 290 -19.96 -8.27 9.79
CA PRO A 290 -18.80 -7.39 9.90
C PRO A 290 -17.49 -8.06 9.50
N THR A 291 -17.30 -9.32 9.91
CA THR A 291 -16.12 -10.12 9.53
C THR A 291 -16.13 -10.44 8.04
N VAL A 292 -17.28 -10.75 7.46
CA VAL A 292 -17.40 -10.98 6.01
C VAL A 292 -17.05 -9.72 5.22
N TRP A 293 -17.54 -8.56 5.63
CA TRP A 293 -17.21 -7.28 5.01
C TRP A 293 -15.74 -6.93 5.13
N PHE A 294 -15.14 -7.17 6.30
CA PHE A 294 -13.72 -7.00 6.50
C PHE A 294 -12.90 -7.88 5.54
N VAL A 295 -13.18 -9.18 5.50
CA VAL A 295 -12.51 -10.13 4.60
C VAL A 295 -12.69 -9.74 3.14
N PHE A 296 -13.88 -9.31 2.74
CA PHE A 296 -14.16 -8.87 1.37
C PHE A 296 -13.33 -7.63 0.99
N LYS A 297 -13.29 -6.60 1.85
CA LYS A 297 -12.49 -5.39 1.62
C LYS A 297 -10.99 -5.71 1.57
N VAL A 298 -10.50 -6.54 2.49
CA VAL A 298 -9.10 -6.99 2.50
C VAL A 298 -8.79 -7.77 1.23
N ALA A 299 -9.65 -8.71 0.81
CA ALA A 299 -9.48 -9.46 -0.43
C ALA A 299 -9.47 -8.56 -1.67
N GLY A 300 -10.25 -7.48 -1.68
CA GLY A 300 -10.21 -6.45 -2.73
C GLY A 300 -8.83 -5.80 -2.84
N PHE A 301 -8.23 -5.41 -1.72
CA PHE A 301 -6.87 -4.85 -1.72
C PHE A 301 -5.80 -5.87 -2.05
N LEU A 302 -5.89 -7.10 -1.53
CA LEU A 302 -5.01 -8.20 -1.93
C LEU A 302 -5.05 -8.42 -3.45
N PHE A 303 -6.23 -8.37 -4.05
CA PHE A 303 -6.37 -8.43 -5.50
C PHE A 303 -5.69 -7.25 -6.20
N VAL A 304 -5.81 -6.03 -5.68
CA VAL A 304 -5.10 -4.85 -6.20
C VAL A 304 -3.58 -5.05 -6.14
N PHE A 305 -3.01 -5.54 -5.03
CA PHE A 305 -1.57 -5.84 -4.93
C PHE A 305 -1.12 -6.83 -6.02
N VAL A 306 -1.88 -7.92 -6.20
CA VAL A 306 -1.60 -8.90 -7.26
C VAL A 306 -1.76 -8.30 -8.65
N TRP A 307 -2.72 -7.40 -8.84
CA TRP A 307 -2.95 -6.72 -10.11
C TRP A 307 -1.85 -5.74 -10.47
N LEU A 308 -1.34 -4.98 -9.49
CA LEU A 308 -0.16 -4.12 -9.69
C LEU A 308 1.05 -4.94 -10.14
N ARG A 309 1.30 -6.09 -9.49
CA ARG A 309 2.36 -7.03 -9.89
C ARG A 309 2.22 -7.50 -11.34
N GLY A 310 1.00 -7.74 -11.80
CA GLY A 310 0.73 -8.24 -13.15
C GLY A 310 0.79 -7.19 -14.25
N THR A 311 0.68 -5.90 -13.91
CA THR A 311 0.55 -4.80 -14.89
C THR A 311 1.71 -3.83 -14.94
N LEU A 312 2.33 -3.52 -13.80
CA LEU A 312 3.37 -2.50 -13.73
C LEU A 312 4.77 -3.07 -13.97
N PRO A 313 5.61 -2.38 -14.76
CA PRO A 313 7.02 -2.74 -14.89
C PRO A 313 7.79 -2.40 -13.61
N ARG A 314 8.92 -3.07 -13.40
CA ARG A 314 9.82 -2.79 -12.28
C ARG A 314 10.38 -1.36 -12.36
N PHE A 315 10.41 -0.66 -11.23
CA PHE A 315 11.10 0.62 -11.12
C PHE A 315 12.57 0.42 -10.78
N ARG A 316 13.42 1.37 -11.19
CA ARG A 316 14.83 1.44 -10.75
C ARG A 316 14.91 2.09 -9.36
N TYR A 317 15.88 1.65 -8.56
CA TYR A 317 16.12 2.14 -7.19
C TYR A 317 16.17 3.67 -7.08
N ASP A 318 16.91 4.36 -7.95
CA ASP A 318 17.02 5.82 -7.86
C ASP A 318 15.68 6.54 -8.05
N ARG A 319 14.86 6.07 -9.00
CA ARG A 319 13.54 6.66 -9.28
C ARG A 319 12.56 6.40 -8.16
N LEU A 320 12.67 5.23 -7.53
CA LEU A 320 11.91 4.91 -6.33
C LEU A 320 12.29 5.87 -5.19
N MET A 321 13.58 6.03 -4.91
CA MET A 321 14.05 6.94 -3.87
C MET A 321 13.65 8.39 -4.14
N ASP A 322 13.74 8.85 -5.39
CA ASP A 322 13.29 10.19 -5.79
C ASP A 322 11.78 10.37 -5.54
N LEU A 323 10.94 9.37 -5.84
CA LEU A 323 9.51 9.42 -5.59
C LEU A 323 9.20 9.55 -4.09
N GLY A 324 9.85 8.75 -3.26
CA GLY A 324 9.71 8.83 -1.80
C GLY A 324 10.12 10.20 -1.25
N TRP A 325 11.34 10.61 -1.53
CA TRP A 325 11.93 11.81 -0.93
C TRP A 325 11.45 13.13 -1.51
N ARG A 326 11.24 13.22 -2.83
CA ARG A 326 10.88 14.49 -3.49
C ARG A 326 9.38 14.70 -3.61
N VAL A 327 8.57 13.64 -3.54
CA VAL A 327 7.12 13.73 -3.74
C VAL A 327 6.36 13.30 -2.50
N LEU A 328 6.52 12.06 -2.04
CA LEU A 328 5.69 11.52 -0.96
C LEU A 328 5.92 12.23 0.37
N LEU A 329 7.17 12.49 0.76
CA LEU A 329 7.47 13.18 2.03
C LEU A 329 6.96 14.63 2.05
N PRO A 330 7.25 15.50 1.06
CA PRO A 330 6.73 16.87 1.06
C PRO A 330 5.20 16.93 1.01
N VAL A 331 4.56 16.09 0.18
CA VAL A 331 3.10 16.04 0.07
C VAL A 331 2.48 15.51 1.37
N GLY A 332 3.08 14.50 1.99
CA GLY A 332 2.63 13.98 3.29
C GLY A 332 2.70 15.03 4.39
N LEU A 333 3.81 15.75 4.50
CA LEU A 333 3.97 16.82 5.49
C LEU A 333 2.95 17.94 5.27
N LEU A 334 2.78 18.38 4.02
CA LEU A 334 1.77 19.38 3.66
C LEU A 334 0.38 18.91 4.05
N TRP A 335 0.08 17.63 3.82
CA TRP A 335 -1.23 17.07 4.13
C TRP A 335 -1.48 16.93 5.62
N VAL A 336 -0.48 16.57 6.42
CA VAL A 336 -0.58 16.60 7.89
C VAL A 336 -0.91 18.02 8.38
N MET A 337 -0.20 19.03 7.88
CA MET A 337 -0.50 20.43 8.22
C MET A 337 -1.91 20.83 7.79
N ALA A 338 -2.32 20.46 6.57
CA ALA A 338 -3.67 20.72 6.05
C ALA A 338 -4.75 20.04 6.91
N SER A 339 -4.53 18.79 7.33
CA SER A 339 -5.46 18.06 8.19
C SER A 339 -5.66 18.76 9.55
N GLY A 340 -4.59 19.30 10.14
CA GLY A 340 -4.68 20.11 11.35
C GLY A 340 -5.50 21.39 11.17
N VAL A 341 -5.27 22.10 10.07
CA VAL A 341 -6.05 23.30 9.72
C VAL A 341 -7.53 22.96 9.51
N ILE A 342 -7.83 21.87 8.79
CA ILE A 342 -9.21 21.41 8.55
C ILE A 342 -9.93 21.16 9.86
N VAL A 343 -9.28 20.49 10.82
CA VAL A 343 -9.88 20.18 12.13
C VAL A 343 -10.20 21.44 12.91
N VAL A 344 -9.27 22.40 12.99
CA VAL A 344 -9.49 23.68 13.68
C VAL A 344 -10.63 24.48 13.04
N ILE A 345 -10.67 24.53 11.70
CA ILE A 345 -11.75 25.19 10.97
C ILE A 345 -13.10 24.52 11.25
N GLN A 346 -13.19 23.19 11.27
CA GLN A 346 -14.41 22.45 11.56
C GLN A 346 -14.93 22.66 13.00
N GLN A 347 -14.03 22.96 13.95
CA GLN A 347 -14.39 23.27 15.33
C GLN A 347 -14.87 24.73 15.50
N THR A 348 -14.34 25.65 14.68
CA THR A 348 -14.57 27.09 14.84
C THR A 348 -15.72 27.60 13.98
N VAL A 349 -15.97 26.97 12.84
CA VAL A 349 -16.89 27.46 11.80
C VAL A 349 -18.10 26.53 11.69
N GLU A 350 -19.30 27.11 11.61
CA GLU A 350 -20.52 26.34 11.38
C GLU A 350 -20.40 25.44 10.12
N ARG A 351 -20.73 24.16 10.25
CA ARG A 351 -20.65 23.16 9.16
C ARG A 351 -21.38 23.61 7.89
N ALA A 352 -22.46 24.37 8.02
CA ALA A 352 -23.21 24.91 6.89
C ALA A 352 -22.41 25.95 6.08
N LEU A 353 -21.61 26.79 6.74
CA LEU A 353 -20.74 27.75 6.08
C LEU A 353 -19.60 27.04 5.34
N LEU A 354 -19.02 26.00 5.96
CA LEU A 354 -17.94 25.21 5.35
C LEU A 354 -18.39 24.48 4.09
N LEU A 355 -19.58 23.86 4.13
CA LEU A 355 -20.15 23.19 2.96
C LEU A 355 -20.45 24.18 1.83
N ARG A 356 -20.91 25.39 2.15
CA ARG A 356 -21.13 26.45 1.15
C ARG A 356 -19.83 26.96 0.54
N LEU A 357 -18.80 27.22 1.37
CA LEU A 357 -17.49 27.65 0.89
C LEU A 357 -16.80 26.57 0.04
N ALA A 358 -16.88 25.30 0.45
CA ALA A 358 -16.37 24.18 -0.33
C ALA A 358 -17.12 24.02 -1.66
N ALA A 359 -18.46 24.12 -1.66
CA ALA A 359 -19.26 24.08 -2.89
C ALA A 359 -18.93 25.23 -3.85
N VAL A 360 -18.70 26.44 -3.33
CA VAL A 360 -18.24 27.59 -4.12
C VAL A 360 -16.83 27.35 -4.65
N ALA A 361 -15.90 26.86 -3.84
CA ALA A 361 -14.53 26.57 -4.29
C ALA A 361 -14.49 25.50 -5.37
N VAL A 362 -15.27 24.42 -5.23
CA VAL A 362 -15.43 23.37 -6.25
C VAL A 362 -16.11 23.92 -7.50
N GLY A 363 -17.14 24.74 -7.35
CA GLY A 363 -17.80 25.41 -8.47
C GLY A 363 -16.84 26.31 -9.25
N VAL A 364 -16.02 27.11 -8.55
CA VAL A 364 -14.99 27.96 -9.14
C VAL A 364 -13.91 27.10 -9.81
N ALA A 365 -13.46 26.01 -9.19
CA ALA A 365 -12.47 25.11 -9.78
C ALA A 365 -12.98 24.44 -11.06
N ILE A 366 -14.25 24.01 -11.10
CA ILE A 366 -14.89 23.44 -12.30
C ILE A 366 -15.02 24.52 -13.38
N VAL A 367 -15.46 25.72 -13.02
CA VAL A 367 -15.56 26.86 -13.95
C VAL A 367 -14.18 27.20 -14.53
N LEU A 368 -13.14 27.26 -13.70
CA LEU A 368 -11.76 27.48 -14.15
C LEU A 368 -11.25 26.32 -15.03
N ALA A 369 -11.57 25.07 -14.71
CA ALA A 369 -11.19 23.91 -15.53
C ALA A 369 -11.90 23.87 -16.89
N VAL A 370 -13.10 24.45 -17.00
CA VAL A 370 -13.86 24.56 -18.26
C VAL A 370 -13.46 25.80 -19.07
N ILE A 371 -13.13 26.91 -18.41
CA ILE A 371 -12.75 28.18 -19.05
C ILE A 371 -11.26 28.21 -19.42
N ALA A 372 -10.37 27.61 -18.64
CA ALA A 372 -8.94 27.62 -18.94
C ALA A 372 -8.62 27.04 -20.33
N PRO A 373 -9.21 25.92 -20.79
CA PRO A 373 -8.99 25.41 -22.14
C PRO A 373 -9.47 26.37 -23.24
N THR A 374 -10.59 27.07 -23.03
CA THR A 374 -11.17 27.98 -24.03
C THR A 374 -10.40 29.30 -24.12
N VAL A 375 -9.92 29.82 -22.99
CA VAL A 375 -9.04 31.00 -22.94
C VAL A 375 -7.67 30.69 -23.53
N ILE A 376 -7.09 29.52 -23.21
CA ILE A 376 -5.82 29.07 -23.81
C ILE A 376 -5.97 28.88 -25.33
N ALA A 377 -7.10 28.38 -25.81
CA ALA A 377 -7.37 28.23 -27.24
C ALA A 377 -7.58 29.59 -27.94
N ALA A 378 -8.21 30.57 -27.27
CA ALA A 378 -8.37 31.92 -27.80
C ALA A 378 -7.02 32.67 -27.89
N LEU A 379 -6.17 32.57 -26.86
CA LEU A 379 -4.83 33.17 -26.87
C LEU A 379 -3.90 32.56 -27.93
N ARG A 380 -4.13 31.30 -28.33
CA ARG A 380 -3.41 30.67 -29.46
C ARG A 380 -3.86 31.20 -30.82
N ARG A 381 -5.14 31.58 -30.98
CA ARG A 381 -5.67 32.12 -32.24
C ARG A 381 -5.17 33.54 -32.52
N ASP A 382 -5.02 34.37 -31.49
CA ASP A 382 -4.45 35.71 -31.63
C ASP A 382 -2.95 35.69 -31.93
N GLY A 383 -2.24 34.60 -31.57
CA GLY A 383 -0.85 34.38 -31.95
C GLY A 383 -0.64 34.06 -33.43
N ASP A 384 -1.59 33.34 -34.05
CA ASP A 384 -1.54 33.03 -35.49
C ASP A 384 -2.03 34.22 -36.35
N ALA A 385 -2.92 35.08 -35.82
CA ALA A 385 -3.38 36.27 -36.54
C ALA A 385 -2.34 37.41 -36.61
N GLY A 386 -1.28 37.35 -35.81
CA GLY A 386 -0.18 38.34 -35.81
C GLY A 386 0.97 38.02 -36.77
N GLY A 387 0.90 36.93 -37.53
CA GLY A 387 1.99 36.44 -38.38
C GLY A 387 1.95 36.84 -39.86
N ASP A 388 0.84 37.38 -40.37
CA ASP A 388 0.61 37.51 -41.82
C ASP A 388 0.88 38.90 -42.44
N ASP A 389 1.43 39.87 -41.68
CA ASP A 389 1.69 41.23 -42.18
C ASP A 389 3.17 41.53 -42.51
N ALA A 390 4.01 40.51 -42.66
CA ALA A 390 5.42 40.66 -43.03
C ALA A 390 5.73 40.05 -44.41
N GLY A 391 5.40 40.80 -45.46
CA GLY A 391 6.18 40.85 -46.70
C GLY A 391 6.10 39.65 -47.63
N SER A 392 5.16 39.69 -48.57
CA SER A 392 5.23 38.93 -49.82
C SER A 392 6.43 39.40 -50.69
N PRO A 393 7.36 38.51 -51.10
CA PRO A 393 8.24 38.74 -52.24
C PRO A 393 7.57 38.23 -53.53
N PRO A 394 7.89 38.81 -54.70
CA PRO A 394 7.20 38.50 -55.95
C PRO A 394 7.60 37.13 -56.52
N GLU A 395 6.61 36.47 -57.12
CA GLU A 395 6.79 35.27 -57.95
C GLU A 395 7.73 35.52 -59.14
N GLY A 396 8.63 34.56 -59.36
CA GLY A 396 9.29 34.34 -60.65
C GLY A 396 10.81 34.38 -60.54
N LEU A 397 11.44 33.20 -60.53
CA LEU A 397 12.39 32.75 -61.56
C LEU A 397 12.92 31.34 -61.21
N SER A 398 13.16 30.58 -62.26
CA SER A 398 13.29 29.13 -62.37
C SER A 398 14.56 28.51 -61.76
N GLU A 399 14.44 27.22 -61.46
CA GLU A 399 15.55 26.28 -61.27
C GLU A 399 16.53 26.35 -62.45
N ASP A 400 17.69 27.01 -62.29
CA ASP A 400 18.92 26.68 -63.04
C ASP A 400 20.23 27.37 -62.56
N ASP A 401 20.22 28.33 -61.64
CA ASP A 401 21.46 29.07 -61.27
C ASP A 401 22.19 28.57 -60.00
N ALA A 402 21.84 27.40 -59.45
CA ALA A 402 22.46 26.85 -58.24
C ALA A 402 23.87 26.23 -58.44
N ALA A 403 24.56 26.53 -59.55
CA ALA A 403 25.86 25.94 -59.89
C ALA A 403 27.04 26.94 -60.00
N ALA A 404 26.87 28.22 -59.61
CA ALA A 404 27.91 29.23 -59.85
C ALA A 404 28.51 29.94 -58.61
N ASP A 405 28.15 29.56 -57.37
CA ASP A 405 28.62 30.29 -56.16
C ASP A 405 29.42 29.45 -55.15
N THR A 406 29.88 28.26 -55.55
CA THR A 406 30.85 27.47 -54.76
C THR A 406 32.32 27.76 -55.09
N ASP A 407 32.61 28.67 -56.03
CA ASP A 407 33.98 28.91 -56.52
C ASP A 407 34.59 30.27 -56.14
N ARG A 408 33.91 31.08 -55.31
CA ARG A 408 34.45 32.38 -54.85
C ARG A 408 34.87 32.46 -53.38
N ALA A 409 34.67 31.40 -52.60
CA ALA A 409 35.09 31.36 -51.19
C ALA A 409 36.50 30.78 -50.93
N ARG A 410 37.31 30.54 -51.98
CA ARG A 410 38.68 29.99 -51.87
C ARG A 410 39.83 30.88 -52.35
N ALA A 411 39.59 32.17 -52.62
CA ALA A 411 40.67 33.09 -52.97
C ALA A 411 40.45 34.47 -52.31
N GLY A 412 41.05 34.70 -51.14
CA GLY A 412 41.01 36.04 -50.54
C GLY A 412 41.48 36.15 -49.09
N ARG A 413 42.79 35.93 -48.88
CA ARG A 413 43.63 36.26 -47.70
C ARG A 413 43.58 35.34 -46.49
#